data_AF-A0A1C6AAT5-F1
#
_entry.id   AF-A0A1C6AAT5-F1
#
_cell.length_a   1.000
_cell.length_b   1.000
_cell.length_c   1.000
_cell.angle_alpha   90.00
_cell.angle_beta   90.00
_cell.angle_gamma   90.00
#
_symmetry.space_group_name_H-M   'P 1'
#
loop_
_entity.id
_entity.type
_entity.pdbx_description
1 polymer ?
#
loop_
_entity_poly.entity_id
_entity_poly.type
_entity_poly.pdbx_seq_one_letter_code
_entity_poly.pdbx_strand_id
1 'polypeptide(L)'
;MKKIWNIVQYVILILLLLGMINSISLGDLRLIFKGILLILFWSSMILENKSPKKNKAITITFQVSGTIVVILTIMSMLFGFEF
;
A
#
# COMPACT_ATOMS: atom_id res chain seq x y z
N MET A 1 18.67 8.03 10.58
CA MET A 1 17.77 7.97 9.41
C MET A 1 16.83 6.76 9.41
N LYS A 2 17.30 5.51 9.57
CA LYS A 2 16.42 4.31 9.62
C LYS A 2 15.24 4.39 10.62
N LYS A 3 15.46 4.94 11.82
CA LYS A 3 14.38 5.14 12.82
C LYS A 3 13.27 6.07 12.31
N ILE A 4 13.65 7.19 11.68
CA ILE A 4 12.71 8.18 11.14
C ILE A 4 11.90 7.54 10.01
N TRP A 5 12.57 6.82 9.11
CA TRP A 5 11.91 6.10 8.02
C TRP A 5 10.87 5.09 8.53
N ASN A 6 11.21 4.29 9.55
CA ASN A 6 10.25 3.36 10.15
C ASN A 6 9.03 4.09 10.71
N ILE A 7 9.22 5.24 11.39
CA ILE A 7 8.10 6.04 11.92
C ILE A 7 7.20 6.52 10.78
N VAL A 8 7.79 7.05 9.70
CA VAL A 8 7.04 7.50 8.52
C VAL A 8 6.20 6.35 7.93
N GLN A 9 6.76 5.15 7.84
CA GLN A 9 6.00 3.98 7.35
C GLN A 9 4.76 3.67 8.19
N TYR A 10 4.88 3.71 9.52
CA TYR A 10 3.74 3.49 10.40
C TYR A 10 2.71 4.61 10.34
N VAL A 11 3.15 5.86 10.25
CA VAL A 11 2.24 7.01 10.10
C VAL A 11 1.42 6.89 8.81
N ILE A 12 2.07 6.53 7.69
CA ILE A 12 1.37 6.33 6.41
C ILE A 12 0.38 5.17 6.50
N LEU A 13 0.75 4.06 7.15
CA LEU A 13 -0.15 2.93 7.34
C LEU A 13 -1.40 3.32 8.15
N ILE A 14 -1.25 4.13 9.21
CA ILE A 14 -2.36 4.64 10.00
C ILE A 14 -3.28 5.53 9.16
N LEU A 15 -2.71 6.43 8.35
CA LEU A 15 -3.49 7.28 7.44
C LEU A 15 -4.28 6.47 6.42
N LEU A 16 -3.69 5.39 5.87
CA LEU A 16 -4.38 4.49 4.94
C LEU A 16 -5.54 3.75 5.61
N LEU A 17 -5.38 3.31 6.86
CA LEU A 17 -6.46 2.67 7.62
C LEU A 17 -7.62 3.64 7.86
N LEU A 18 -7.33 4.89 8.25
CA LEU A 18 -8.36 5.92 8.42
C LEU A 18 -9.07 6.24 7.09
N GLY A 19 -8.31 6.37 6.00
CA GLY A 19 -8.87 6.56 4.66
C GLY A 19 -9.77 5.40 4.22
N MET A 20 -9.40 4.16 4.56
CA MET A 20 -10.20 2.98 4.27
C MET A 20 -11.50 2.96 5.08
N ILE A 21 -11.48 3.33 6.36
CA ILE A 21 -12.70 3.45 7.19
C ILE A 21 -13.67 4.46 6.57
N ASN A 22 -13.16 5.64 6.16
CA ASN A 22 -13.98 6.65 5.48
C ASN A 22 -14.56 6.12 4.16
N SER A 23 -13.75 5.40 3.38
CA SER A 23 -14.18 4.81 2.10
C SER A 23 -15.27 3.76 2.27
N ILE A 24 -15.17 2.93 3.32
CA ILE A 24 -16.21 1.96 3.71
C ILE A 24 -17.49 2.70 4.10
N SER A 25 -17.38 3.76 4.90
CA SER A 25 -18.54 4.57 5.30
C SER A 25 -19.24 5.23 4.12
N LEU A 26 -18.51 5.60 3.06
CA LEU A 26 -19.06 6.19 1.85
C LEU A 26 -19.64 5.15 0.88
N GLY A 27 -19.38 3.85 1.10
CA GLY A 27 -19.82 2.76 0.23
C GLY A 27 -19.14 2.75 -1.14
N ASP A 28 -18.06 3.51 -1.34
CA ASP A 28 -17.35 3.56 -2.61
C ASP A 28 -16.40 2.37 -2.76
N LEU A 29 -16.86 1.35 -3.48
CA LEU A 29 -16.10 0.14 -3.76
C LEU A 29 -14.73 0.42 -4.38
N ARG A 30 -14.60 1.45 -5.22
CA ARG A 30 -13.33 1.80 -5.87
C ARG A 30 -12.28 2.24 -4.85
N LEU A 31 -12.68 3.14 -3.95
CA LEU A 31 -11.81 3.63 -2.88
C LEU A 31 -11.47 2.52 -1.87
N ILE A 32 -12.41 1.61 -1.61
CA ILE A 32 -12.17 0.44 -0.75
C ILE A 32 -11.10 -0.49 -1.39
N PHE A 33 -11.23 -0.83 -2.68
CA PHE A 33 -10.25 -1.66 -3.39
C PHE A 33 -8.86 -1.00 -3.42
N LYS A 34 -8.81 0.31 -3.67
CA LYS A 34 -7.56 1.09 -3.61
C LYS A 34 -6.93 1.01 -2.21
N GLY A 35 -7.73 1.22 -1.17
CA GLY A 35 -7.29 1.15 0.22
C GLY A 35 -6.68 -0.21 0.57
N ILE A 36 -7.35 -1.30 0.20
CA ILE A 36 -6.85 -2.67 0.42
C ILE A 36 -5.49 -2.89 -0.26
N LEU A 37 -5.36 -2.51 -1.54
CA LEU A 37 -4.11 -2.66 -2.29
C LEU A 37 -2.96 -1.87 -1.66
N LEU A 38 -3.21 -0.62 -1.27
CA LEU A 38 -2.21 0.24 -0.65
C LEU A 38 -1.81 -0.27 0.75
N ILE A 39 -2.76 -0.73 1.55
CA ILE A 39 -2.46 -1.33 2.87
C ILE A 39 -1.62 -2.59 2.70
N LEU A 40 -1.94 -3.45 1.72
CA LEU A 40 -1.20 -4.68 1.46
C LEU A 40 0.24 -4.39 0.99
N PHE A 41 0.41 -3.38 0.14
CA PHE A 41 1.72 -2.87 -0.27
C PHE A 41 2.53 -2.31 0.91
N TRP A 42 1.95 -1.39 1.69
CA TRP A 42 2.67 -0.77 2.82
C TRP A 42 3.00 -1.78 3.92
N SER A 43 2.09 -2.70 4.21
CA SER A 43 2.31 -3.77 5.19
C SER A 43 3.44 -4.69 4.73
N SER A 44 3.40 -5.18 3.49
CA SER A 44 4.45 -6.04 2.94
C SER A 44 5.81 -5.32 2.86
N MET A 45 5.83 -4.01 2.56
CA MET A 45 7.05 -3.21 2.60
C MET A 45 7.64 -3.07 4.01
N ILE A 46 6.81 -2.87 5.04
CA ILE A 46 7.26 -2.80 6.44
C ILE A 46 7.84 -4.16 6.86
N LEU A 47 7.15 -5.25 6.51
CA LEU A 47 7.58 -6.62 6.79
C LEU A 47 8.90 -6.95 6.08
N GLU A 48 9.04 -6.62 4.79
CA GLU A 48 10.26 -6.84 4.00
C GLU A 48 11.46 -6.07 4.57
N ASN A 49 11.25 -4.82 5.03
CA ASN A 49 12.30 -4.00 5.63
C ASN A 49 12.76 -4.48 7.01
N LYS A 50 11.88 -5.14 7.76
CA LYS A 50 12.18 -5.64 9.12
C LYS A 50 12.63 -7.08 9.15
N SER A 51 12.33 -7.90 8.14
CA SER A 51 12.59 -9.33 8.19
C SER A 51 14.10 -9.61 8.10
N PRO A 52 14.76 -10.14 9.16
CA PRO A 52 16.20 -10.43 9.15
C PRO A 52 16.54 -11.60 8.22
N LYS A 53 15.56 -12.46 7.92
CA LYS A 53 15.61 -13.45 6.84
C LYS A 53 14.54 -13.05 5.83
N LYS A 54 14.94 -12.66 4.62
CA LYS A 54 13.99 -12.32 3.54
C LYS A 54 13.11 -13.53 3.26
N ASN A 55 11.88 -13.49 3.76
CA ASN A 55 10.92 -14.55 3.50
C ASN A 55 10.44 -14.38 2.06
N LYS A 56 10.70 -15.38 1.21
CA LYS A 56 10.31 -15.34 -0.21
C LYS A 56 8.84 -14.95 -0.41
N ALA A 57 7.94 -15.41 0.45
CA ALA A 57 6.52 -15.06 0.35
C ALA A 57 6.28 -13.56 0.57
N ILE A 58 6.94 -12.95 1.57
CA ILE A 58 6.84 -11.51 1.86
C ILE A 58 7.44 -10.71 0.70
N THR A 59 8.61 -11.11 0.20
CA THR A 59 9.29 -10.44 -0.91
C THR A 59 8.45 -10.47 -2.18
N ILE A 60 7.87 -11.63 -2.52
CA ILE A 60 6.96 -11.77 -3.67
C ILE A 60 5.73 -10.90 -3.46
N THR A 61 5.14 -10.90 -2.27
CA THR A 61 3.94 -10.09 -1.98
C THR A 61 4.24 -8.59 -2.13
N PHE A 62 5.38 -8.13 -1.64
CA PHE A 62 5.84 -6.75 -1.80
C PHE A 62 6.08 -6.38 -3.27
N GLN A 63 6.76 -7.24 -4.04
CA GLN A 63 7.04 -7.00 -5.45
C GLN A 63 5.75 -6.99 -6.29
N VAL A 64 4.86 -7.96 -6.07
CA VAL A 64 3.60 -8.06 -6.81
C VAL A 64 2.69 -6.88 -6.49
N SER A 65 2.48 -6.58 -5.20
CA SER A 65 1.64 -5.44 -4.80
C SER A 65 2.23 -4.11 -5.27
N GLY A 66 3.55 -3.93 -5.19
CA GLY A 66 4.23 -2.73 -5.70
C GLY A 66 4.08 -2.58 -7.21
N THR A 67 4.23 -3.67 -7.96
CA THR A 67 4.04 -3.67 -9.43
C THR A 67 2.61 -3.29 -9.79
N ILE A 68 1.62 -3.83 -9.10
CA ILE A 68 0.20 -3.50 -9.31
C ILE A 68 -0.05 -2.02 -9.03
N VAL A 69 0.43 -1.49 -7.90
CA VAL A 69 0.26 -0.07 -7.55
C VAL A 69 0.90 0.84 -8.61
N VAL A 70 2.11 0.51 -9.08
CA VAL A 70 2.79 1.29 -10.12
C VAL A 70 2.03 1.26 -11.44
N ILE A 71 1.60 0.07 -11.91
CA ILE A 71 0.84 -0.07 -13.14
C ILE A 71 -0.46 0.74 -13.06
N LEU A 72 -1.23 0.59 -11.98
CA LEU A 72 -2.50 1.31 -11.82
C LEU A 72 -2.29 2.83 -11.74
N THR A 73 -1.21 3.27 -11.12
CA THR A 73 -0.84 4.70 -11.08
C THR A 73 -0.50 5.22 -12.47
N ILE A 74 0.31 4.50 -13.26
CA ILE A 74 0.66 4.88 -14.63
C ILE A 74 -0.57 4.91 -15.52
N MET A 75 -1.45 3.89 -15.41
CA MET A 75 -2.70 3.84 -16.17
C MET A 75 -3.61 5.02 -15.82
N SER A 76 -3.71 5.37 -14.55
CA SER A 76 -4.45 6.57 -14.09
C SER A 76 -3.89 7.84 -14.73
N MET A 77 -2.57 8.01 -14.73
CA MET A 77 -1.92 9.19 -15.33
C MET A 77 -2.11 9.27 -16.85
N LEU A 78 -2.04 8.14 -17.56
CA LEU A 78 -2.08 8.11 -19.03
C LEU A 78 -3.49 8.27 -19.59
N PHE A 79 -4.48 7.72 -18.89
CA PHE A 79 -5.84 7.63 -19.43
C PHE A 79 -6.87 8.41 -18.61
N GLY A 80 -6.45 9.08 -17.54
CA GLY A 80 -7.30 9.96 -16.72
C GLY A 80 -8.32 9.23 -15.86
N PHE A 81 -8.19 7.90 -15.69
CA PHE A 81 -9.05 7.18 -14.74
C PHE A 81 -8.54 7.40 -13.32
N GLU A 82 -9.41 7.82 -12.41
CA GLU A 82 -9.02 7.95 -10.99
C GLU A 82 -8.74 6.56 -10.38
N PHE A 83 -7.45 6.23 -10.27
CA PHE A 83 -6.93 5.20 -9.37
C PHE A 83 -6.69 5.78 -8.00
#